data_AF-A0A1L3GLK4-F1
#
_entry.id   AF-A0A1L3GLK4-F1
#
_cell.length_a   1.000
_cell.length_b   1.000
_cell.length_c   1.000
_cell.angle_alpha   90.00
_cell.angle_beta   90.00
_cell.angle_gamma   90.00
#
_symmetry.space_group_name_H-M   'P 1'
#
loop_
_entity.id
_entity.type
_entity.pdbx_description
1 polymer ?
#
loop_
_entity_poly.entity_id
_entity_poly.type
_entity_poly.pdbx_seq_one_letter_code
_entity_poly.pdbx_strand_id
1 'polypeptide(L)'
;MTNYLKSSSAFVRILPPILLLAFLLVPSSGWSAKSSEEFNVEGGSIKKENLFNLFFGGAPLMPTQHGTVIVEAYHDKNDNKLRDAGEESLDQAIICIVEEIVYQIPAFIPGLDNGMNYTFLFEGEGFQPSIKQKNVFIKKRGQIIRIDVPCRPDLRQEVHAQLGN
;
A
#
# COMPACT_ATOMS: atom_id res chain seq x y z
N MET A 1 -59.41 -46.67 4.90
CA MET A 1 -59.07 -48.10 5.05
C MET A 1 -57.61 -48.17 5.49
N THR A 2 -57.23 -48.56 6.73
CA THR A 2 -57.25 -49.94 7.30
C THR A 2 -56.49 -50.91 6.38
N ASN A 3 -55.38 -51.56 6.73
CA ASN A 3 -54.93 -52.14 8.02
C ASN A 3 -53.38 -52.34 8.01
N TYR A 4 -52.59 -52.14 9.09
CA TYR A 4 -52.39 -52.95 10.32
C TYR A 4 -51.27 -54.01 10.21
N LEU A 5 -50.45 -54.11 11.28
CA LEU A 5 -49.62 -55.22 11.82
C LEU A 5 -48.06 -55.11 11.65
N LYS A 6 -47.18 -55.58 12.57
CA LYS A 6 -47.29 -55.92 14.02
C LYS A 6 -45.91 -56.27 14.65
N SER A 7 -45.56 -55.59 15.76
CA SER A 7 -44.98 -56.11 17.04
C SER A 7 -43.54 -56.65 17.23
N SER A 8 -43.14 -56.50 18.52
CA SER A 8 -42.17 -57.25 19.35
C SER A 8 -40.70 -56.87 19.19
N SER A 9 -39.96 -56.33 20.18
CA SER A 9 -39.93 -56.36 21.67
C SER A 9 -38.98 -57.40 22.29
N ALA A 10 -38.23 -56.93 23.30
CA ALA A 10 -37.40 -57.67 24.28
C ALA A 10 -35.95 -58.03 23.81
N PHE A 11 -34.89 -58.05 24.65
CA PHE A 11 -34.79 -57.67 26.08
C PHE A 11 -33.32 -57.49 26.58
N VAL A 12 -33.10 -56.60 27.57
CA VAL A 12 -32.39 -56.86 28.87
C VAL A 12 -31.04 -57.63 28.78
N ARG A 13 -29.84 -57.02 28.92
CA ARG A 13 -29.09 -56.63 30.17
C ARG A 13 -27.64 -56.17 29.79
N ILE A 14 -26.71 -55.63 30.61
CA ILE A 14 -26.57 -55.35 32.07
C ILE A 14 -25.60 -54.15 32.34
N LEU A 15 -25.40 -53.76 33.61
CA LEU A 15 -24.32 -52.94 34.21
C LEU A 15 -23.95 -53.63 35.58
N PRO A 16 -22.85 -53.37 36.35
CA PRO A 16 -22.10 -52.11 36.51
C PRO A 16 -20.56 -52.32 36.76
N PRO A 17 -19.83 -51.66 37.71
CA PRO A 17 -18.74 -50.73 37.31
C PRO A 17 -17.38 -50.95 38.02
N ILE A 18 -16.30 -50.32 37.56
CA ILE A 18 -15.10 -50.08 38.39
C ILE A 18 -14.59 -48.65 38.20
N LEU A 19 -14.50 -47.91 39.31
CA LEU A 19 -14.00 -46.54 39.45
C LEU A 19 -13.01 -46.52 40.64
N LEU A 20 -12.06 -45.58 40.63
CA LEU A 20 -11.09 -45.27 41.71
C LEU A 20 -9.91 -46.23 41.97
N LEU A 21 -8.73 -45.82 41.49
CA LEU A 21 -7.44 -45.87 42.21
C LEU A 21 -6.65 -44.62 41.75
N ALA A 22 -6.69 -43.49 42.47
CA ALA A 22 -5.95 -43.16 43.70
C ALA A 22 -4.43 -42.97 43.49
N PHE A 23 -4.03 -41.70 43.47
CA PHE A 23 -2.76 -41.13 43.97
C PHE A 23 -1.41 -41.73 43.52
N LEU A 24 -0.74 -41.02 42.60
CA LEU A 24 0.73 -40.91 42.56
C LEU A 24 1.10 -39.43 42.70
N LEU A 25 2.11 -39.12 43.53
CA LEU A 25 2.36 -37.78 44.05
C LEU A 25 3.87 -37.51 44.17
N VAL A 26 4.30 -36.28 43.81
CA VAL A 26 5.67 -35.71 43.97
C VAL A 26 6.71 -36.31 42.99
N PRO A 27 7.69 -35.54 42.42
CA PRO A 27 8.16 -34.17 42.68
C PRO A 27 7.92 -33.19 41.49
N SER A 28 8.34 -31.92 41.46
CA SER A 28 9.14 -31.08 42.37
C SER A 28 8.62 -29.62 42.36
N SER A 29 8.54 -28.97 43.53
CA SER A 29 8.27 -27.53 43.63
C SER A 29 9.57 -26.73 43.44
N GLY A 30 9.98 -26.52 42.19
CA GLY A 30 11.06 -25.59 41.85
C GLY A 30 10.61 -24.14 41.99
N TRP A 31 11.11 -23.44 43.01
CA TRP A 31 10.97 -21.98 43.11
C TRP A 31 11.64 -21.30 41.91
N SER A 32 10.88 -20.52 41.15
CA SER A 32 11.40 -19.39 40.38
C SER A 32 10.38 -18.27 40.34
N ALA A 33 10.28 -17.53 41.45
CA ALA A 33 9.59 -16.25 41.46
C ALA A 33 10.51 -15.20 40.84
N LYS A 34 10.24 -14.79 39.59
CA LYS A 34 10.81 -13.57 39.01
C LYS A 34 9.87 -12.95 37.96
N SER A 35 9.45 -11.73 38.27
CA SER A 35 8.92 -10.70 37.36
C SER A 35 7.97 -11.16 36.24
N SER A 36 6.67 -11.08 36.52
CA SER A 36 5.65 -10.87 35.50
C SER A 36 5.70 -9.40 35.05
N GLU A 37 6.49 -9.10 34.02
CA GLU A 37 6.21 -7.93 33.17
C GLU A 37 5.07 -8.30 32.21
N GLU A 38 3.97 -7.60 32.34
CA GLU A 38 2.72 -7.85 31.62
C GLU A 38 2.82 -7.30 30.19
N PHE A 39 3.39 -8.09 29.29
CA PHE A 39 3.47 -7.74 27.86
C PHE A 39 2.09 -7.91 27.20
N ASN A 40 1.31 -6.84 27.25
CA ASN A 40 -0.09 -6.81 26.84
C ASN A 40 -0.20 -6.75 25.31
N VAL A 41 -0.27 -7.91 24.65
CA VAL A 41 -0.51 -8.02 23.20
C VAL A 41 -2.02 -8.10 22.95
N GLU A 42 -2.59 -7.01 22.43
CA GLU A 42 -3.98 -7.01 22.00
C GLU A 42 -4.25 -8.09 20.94
N GLY A 43 -5.32 -8.86 21.16
CA GLY A 43 -5.64 -10.07 20.39
C GLY A 43 -6.14 -9.81 18.98
N GLY A 44 -5.26 -9.39 18.07
CA GLY A 44 -5.47 -9.51 16.63
C GLY A 44 -5.14 -10.94 16.15
N SER A 45 -6.10 -11.61 15.49
CA SER A 45 -6.04 -13.03 15.11
C SER A 45 -4.65 -13.54 14.69
N ILE A 46 -4.09 -14.46 15.48
CA ILE A 46 -2.73 -15.02 15.29
C ILE A 46 -2.63 -15.74 13.93
N LYS A 47 -2.07 -15.06 12.93
CA LYS A 47 -1.64 -15.68 11.68
C LYS A 47 -0.40 -16.53 11.98
N LYS A 48 -0.64 -17.82 12.27
CA LYS A 48 0.34 -18.91 12.48
C LYS A 48 1.77 -18.50 12.16
N GLU A 49 2.46 -18.02 13.19
CA GLU A 49 3.76 -17.37 13.07
C GLU A 49 4.80 -18.41 12.66
N ASN A 50 5.37 -18.26 11.47
CA ASN A 50 6.43 -19.16 11.01
C ASN A 50 7.73 -18.77 11.74
N LEU A 51 8.39 -19.72 12.40
CA LEU A 51 9.66 -19.50 13.11
C LEU A 51 10.72 -18.84 12.22
N PHE A 52 10.68 -19.06 10.91
CA PHE A 52 11.50 -18.32 9.94
C PHE A 52 11.37 -16.79 10.06
N ASN A 53 10.15 -16.27 10.25
CA ASN A 53 9.90 -14.83 10.34
C ASN A 53 10.49 -14.22 11.63
N LEU A 54 10.65 -15.03 12.69
CA LEU A 54 11.20 -14.58 13.97
C LEU A 54 12.73 -14.40 13.91
N PHE A 55 13.42 -15.23 13.12
CA PHE A 55 14.89 -15.16 12.99
C PHE A 55 15.36 -14.30 11.81
N PHE A 56 14.60 -14.24 10.71
CA PHE A 56 14.99 -13.54 9.48
C PHE A 56 14.17 -12.28 9.20
N GLY A 57 13.19 -11.95 10.05
CA GLY A 57 12.16 -10.97 9.77
C GLY A 57 11.12 -11.50 8.78
N GLY A 58 10.02 -10.76 8.62
CA GLY A 58 9.11 -10.98 7.49
C GLY A 58 9.82 -10.66 6.18
N ALA A 59 9.55 -11.43 5.12
CA ALA A 59 10.08 -11.13 3.80
C ALA A 59 9.73 -9.68 3.40
N PRO A 60 10.68 -8.87 2.88
CA PRO A 60 10.42 -7.50 2.51
C PRO A 60 9.33 -7.43 1.43
N LEU A 61 8.55 -6.34 1.44
CA LEU A 61 7.59 -6.07 0.37
C LEU A 61 8.32 -6.10 -0.97
N MET A 62 7.85 -6.95 -1.90
CA MET A 62 8.52 -7.07 -3.18
C MET A 62 8.43 -5.75 -3.96
N PRO A 63 9.52 -5.23 -4.55
CA PRO A 63 9.49 -3.98 -5.32
C PRO A 63 8.44 -3.93 -6.43
N THR A 64 8.03 -5.11 -6.93
CA THR A 64 6.98 -5.27 -7.93
C THR A 64 5.57 -4.93 -7.46
N GLN A 65 5.33 -4.70 -6.16
CA GLN A 65 3.99 -4.37 -5.65
C GLN A 65 3.55 -2.93 -5.98
N HIS A 66 4.50 -2.02 -6.16
CA HIS A 66 4.24 -0.60 -6.39
C HIS A 66 4.20 -0.25 -7.88
N GLY A 67 3.55 0.86 -8.20
CA GLY A 67 3.64 1.56 -9.48
C GLY A 67 4.76 2.60 -9.49
N THR A 68 4.89 3.26 -10.63
CA THR A 68 5.88 4.30 -10.86
C THR A 68 5.29 5.35 -11.81
N VAL A 69 5.46 6.61 -11.48
CA VAL A 69 5.13 7.72 -12.38
C VAL A 69 6.41 8.38 -12.86
N ILE A 70 6.50 8.63 -14.15
CA ILE A 70 7.52 9.46 -14.78
C ILE A 70 6.84 10.75 -15.22
N VAL A 71 7.40 11.89 -14.81
CA VAL A 71 6.89 13.21 -15.18
C VAL A 71 7.95 13.95 -15.98
N GLU A 72 7.56 14.49 -17.13
CA GLU A 72 8.41 15.32 -17.99
C GLU A 72 7.64 16.59 -18.36
N ALA A 73 8.31 17.73 -18.47
CA ALA A 73 7.71 19.00 -18.90
C ALA A 73 8.35 19.47 -20.21
N TYR A 74 7.56 20.15 -21.04
CA TYR A 74 8.03 20.70 -22.31
C TYR A 74 7.36 22.03 -22.62
N HIS A 75 8.05 22.85 -23.42
CA HIS A 75 7.52 24.09 -23.94
C HIS A 75 6.59 23.79 -25.13
N ASP A 76 5.29 23.85 -24.87
CA ASP A 76 4.22 23.73 -25.85
C ASP A 76 4.12 25.04 -26.66
N LYS A 77 4.76 25.05 -27.83
CA LYS A 77 4.94 26.26 -28.66
C LYS A 77 3.72 26.55 -29.54
N ASN A 78 2.87 25.56 -29.78
CA ASN A 78 1.73 25.66 -30.72
C ASN A 78 0.35 25.46 -30.06
N ASP A 79 0.30 25.23 -28.74
CA ASP A 79 -0.89 24.97 -27.92
C ASP A 79 -1.70 23.71 -28.31
N ASN A 80 -1.03 22.71 -28.88
CA ASN A 80 -1.68 21.44 -29.21
C ASN A 80 -1.69 20.42 -28.05
N LYS A 81 -0.91 20.66 -26.99
CA LYS A 81 -0.77 19.80 -25.79
C LYS A 81 -0.24 18.39 -26.09
N LEU A 82 0.44 18.23 -27.21
CA LEU A 82 1.17 17.04 -27.63
C LEU A 82 2.63 17.43 -27.79
N ARG A 83 3.55 16.57 -27.37
CA ARG A 83 4.98 16.86 -27.48
C ARG A 83 5.44 16.65 -28.92
N ASP A 84 5.69 17.76 -29.61
CA ASP A 84 6.11 17.77 -31.01
C ASP A 84 7.64 17.74 -31.17
N ALA A 85 8.09 17.41 -32.39
CA ALA A 85 9.51 17.45 -32.73
C ALA A 85 10.03 18.90 -32.79
N GLY A 86 11.01 19.23 -31.95
CA GLY A 86 11.57 20.59 -31.82
C GLY A 86 11.02 21.39 -30.64
N GLU A 87 10.15 20.79 -29.82
CA GLU A 87 9.79 21.32 -28.52
C GLU A 87 10.84 20.96 -27.46
N GLU A 88 11.20 21.94 -26.64
CA GLU A 88 12.28 21.85 -25.67
C GLU A 88 11.77 21.25 -24.36
N SER A 89 12.55 20.35 -23.75
CA SER A 89 12.32 19.90 -22.38
C SER A 89 12.54 21.07 -21.42
N LEU A 90 11.67 21.17 -20.41
CA LEU A 90 11.73 22.19 -19.37
C LEU A 90 12.33 21.59 -18.08
N ASP A 91 13.63 21.34 -18.13
CA ASP A 91 14.37 20.78 -17.01
C ASP A 91 14.45 21.81 -15.87
N GLN A 92 14.02 21.40 -14.67
CA GLN A 92 14.02 22.16 -13.40
C GLN A 92 13.16 23.45 -13.37
N ALA A 93 12.48 23.80 -14.46
CA ALA A 93 11.58 24.97 -14.49
C ALA A 93 10.20 24.70 -13.85
N ILE A 94 9.80 23.42 -13.77
CA ILE A 94 8.51 22.98 -13.24
C ILE A 94 8.72 22.06 -12.05
N ILE A 95 7.94 22.25 -10.99
CA ILE A 95 7.84 21.34 -9.84
C ILE A 95 6.56 20.51 -9.91
N CYS A 96 6.63 19.29 -9.39
CA CYS A 96 5.48 18.44 -9.14
C CYS A 96 5.32 18.19 -7.64
N ILE A 97 4.11 18.34 -7.12
CA ILE A 97 3.79 18.05 -5.72
C ILE A 97 2.88 16.83 -5.64
N VAL A 98 3.27 15.83 -4.86
CA VAL A 98 2.53 14.59 -4.63
C VAL A 98 2.62 14.27 -3.13
N GLU A 99 1.47 14.17 -2.45
CA GLU A 99 1.42 13.86 -1.00
C GLU A 99 2.36 14.73 -0.16
N GLU A 100 2.33 16.05 -0.39
CA GLU A 100 3.19 17.07 0.26
C GLU A 100 4.69 17.00 -0.08
N ILE A 101 5.13 16.00 -0.86
CA ILE A 101 6.51 15.87 -1.35
C ILE A 101 6.66 16.67 -2.65
N VAL A 102 7.67 17.53 -2.70
CA VAL A 102 8.02 18.34 -3.88
C VAL A 102 9.12 17.66 -4.70
N TYR A 103 8.87 17.48 -5.98
CA TYR A 103 9.79 16.90 -6.96
C TYR A 103 10.13 17.93 -8.04
N GLN A 104 11.41 18.06 -8.38
CA GLN A 104 11.85 18.80 -9.58
C GLN A 104 11.62 17.95 -10.83
N ILE A 105 11.06 18.53 -11.89
CA ILE A 105 10.82 17.84 -13.17
C ILE A 105 12.06 17.99 -14.08
N PRO A 106 12.50 16.97 -14.85
CA PRO A 106 11.94 15.62 -14.97
C PRO A 106 12.07 14.79 -13.69
N ALA A 107 10.99 14.11 -13.31
CA ALA A 107 10.87 13.37 -12.06
C ALA A 107 10.57 11.88 -12.29
N PHE A 108 11.21 11.02 -11.50
CA PHE A 108 10.92 9.59 -11.41
C PHE A 108 10.41 9.29 -10.00
N ILE A 109 9.14 8.91 -9.89
CA ILE A 109 8.41 8.76 -8.63
C ILE A 109 7.99 7.28 -8.48
N PRO A 110 8.82 6.44 -7.84
CA PRO A 110 8.50 5.04 -7.55
C PRO A 110 7.71 4.91 -6.25
N GLY A 111 7.31 3.68 -5.89
CA GLY A 111 6.74 3.38 -4.56
C GLY A 111 5.24 3.65 -4.41
N LEU A 112 4.56 4.07 -5.48
CA LEU A 112 3.12 4.36 -5.44
C LEU A 112 2.29 3.07 -5.27
N ASP A 113 1.41 3.01 -4.28
CA ASP A 113 0.69 1.80 -3.92
C ASP A 113 -0.36 1.37 -4.94
N ASN A 114 -0.38 0.07 -5.25
CA ASN A 114 -1.35 -0.52 -6.15
C ASN A 114 -2.76 -0.52 -5.53
N GLY A 115 -3.72 0.06 -6.25
CA GLY A 115 -5.10 0.25 -5.80
C GLY A 115 -5.38 1.66 -5.24
N MET A 116 -4.38 2.55 -5.21
CA MET A 116 -4.51 3.91 -4.70
C MET A 116 -4.62 4.95 -5.82
N ASN A 117 -5.21 6.10 -5.47
CA ASN A 117 -5.28 7.30 -6.32
C ASN A 117 -4.36 8.37 -5.74
N TYR A 118 -3.50 8.91 -6.58
CA TYR A 118 -2.55 9.96 -6.23
C TYR A 118 -2.88 11.26 -6.96
N THR A 119 -2.83 12.38 -6.24
CA THR A 119 -3.02 13.72 -6.81
C THR A 119 -1.66 14.34 -7.10
N PHE A 120 -1.40 14.64 -8.37
CA PHE A 120 -0.21 15.36 -8.83
C PHE A 120 -0.61 16.81 -9.07
N LEU A 121 0.05 17.75 -8.39
CA LEU A 121 -0.05 19.18 -8.65
C LEU A 121 1.18 19.65 -9.42
N PHE A 122 1.03 20.66 -10.27
CA PHE A 122 2.12 21.20 -11.08
C PHE A 122 2.16 22.73 -10.99
N GLU A 123 3.35 23.24 -10.63
CA GLU A 123 3.66 24.66 -10.51
C GLU A 123 4.99 24.93 -11.22
N GLY A 124 5.23 26.14 -11.70
CA GLY A 124 6.45 26.45 -12.45
C GLY A 124 6.83 27.91 -12.32
N GLU A 125 8.13 28.17 -12.49
CA GLU A 125 8.72 29.51 -12.49
C GLU A 125 9.13 29.86 -13.93
N GLY A 126 8.70 31.04 -14.41
CA GLY A 126 8.89 31.45 -15.82
C GLY A 126 8.08 30.67 -16.84
N PHE A 127 7.57 29.48 -16.49
CA PHE A 127 6.67 28.66 -17.30
C PHE A 127 5.44 28.25 -16.51
N GLN A 128 4.26 28.44 -17.10
CA GLN A 128 2.96 28.06 -16.55
C GLN A 128 2.53 26.70 -17.14
N PRO A 129 2.39 25.64 -16.33
CA PRO A 129 1.76 24.39 -16.75
C PRO A 129 0.32 24.59 -17.24
N SER A 130 0.00 24.03 -18.40
CA SER A 130 -1.37 23.93 -18.93
C SER A 130 -2.23 22.93 -18.15
N ILE A 131 -1.60 21.98 -17.46
CA ILE A 131 -2.22 21.03 -16.54
C ILE A 131 -1.76 21.38 -15.13
N LYS A 132 -2.65 21.93 -14.28
CA LYS A 132 -2.33 22.29 -12.89
C LYS A 132 -2.48 21.14 -11.90
N GLN A 133 -3.36 20.19 -12.21
CA GLN A 133 -3.63 19.01 -11.39
C GLN A 133 -3.93 17.79 -12.28
N LYS A 134 -3.45 16.61 -11.88
CA LYS A 134 -3.78 15.32 -12.51
C LYS A 134 -3.92 14.24 -11.45
N ASN A 135 -5.05 13.54 -11.45
CA ASN A 135 -5.27 12.39 -10.57
C ASN A 135 -4.84 11.10 -11.30
N VAL A 136 -4.11 10.23 -10.62
CA VAL A 136 -3.47 9.04 -11.20
C VAL A 136 -3.82 7.81 -10.36
N PHE A 137 -4.47 6.83 -10.99
CA PHE A 137 -4.80 5.56 -10.36
C PHE A 137 -3.76 4.48 -10.71
N ILE A 138 -3.14 3.87 -9.70
CA ILE A 138 -2.24 2.72 -9.90
C ILE A 138 -3.09 1.46 -9.95
N LYS A 139 -3.45 1.03 -11.17
CA LYS A 139 -4.36 -0.10 -11.42
C LYS A 139 -3.70 -1.46 -11.27
N LYS A 140 -2.38 -1.56 -11.50
CA LYS A 140 -1.64 -2.83 -11.43
C LYS A 140 -0.25 -2.66 -10.81
N ARG A 141 0.20 -3.74 -10.18
CA ARG A 141 1.58 -3.99 -9.76
C ARG A 141 2.58 -3.70 -10.90
N GLY A 142 3.64 -2.95 -10.61
CA GLY A 142 4.66 -2.57 -11.60
C GLY A 142 4.16 -1.67 -12.73
N GLN A 143 3.04 -0.97 -12.56
CA GLN A 143 2.55 -0.05 -13.59
C GLN A 143 3.45 1.18 -13.70
N ILE A 144 4.03 1.39 -14.89
CA ILE A 144 4.68 2.65 -15.25
C ILE A 144 3.65 3.55 -15.95
N ILE A 145 3.53 4.79 -15.49
CA ILE A 145 2.66 5.83 -16.06
C ILE A 145 3.54 7.01 -16.44
N ARG A 146 3.31 7.59 -17.62
CA ARG A 146 3.98 8.82 -18.06
C ARG A 146 3.01 10.00 -17.98
N ILE A 147 3.53 11.15 -17.56
CA ILE A 147 2.83 12.43 -17.53
C ILE A 147 3.71 13.45 -18.22
N ASP A 148 3.36 13.77 -19.46
CA ASP A 148 3.92 14.91 -20.18
C ASP A 148 3.12 16.17 -19.78
N VAL A 149 3.82 17.21 -19.34
CA VAL A 149 3.27 18.47 -18.84
C VAL A 149 3.55 19.59 -19.86
N PRO A 150 2.61 19.90 -20.77
CA PRO A 150 2.74 21.05 -21.66
C PRO A 150 2.71 22.34 -20.85
N CYS A 151 3.68 23.22 -21.11
CA CYS A 151 3.82 24.51 -20.44
C CYS A 151 4.02 25.64 -21.45
N ARG A 152 3.60 26.85 -21.09
CA ARG A 152 3.86 28.08 -21.87
C ARG A 152 4.64 29.10 -21.03
N PRO A 153 5.33 30.08 -21.62
CA PRO A 153 5.99 31.14 -20.87
C PRO A 153 5.01 31.95 -20.02
N ASP A 154 5.41 32.33 -18.81
CA ASP A 154 4.65 33.30 -18.01
C ASP A 154 4.96 34.72 -18.49
N LEU A 155 4.03 35.27 -19.26
CA LEU A 155 4.04 36.65 -19.78
C LEU A 155 4.27 37.72 -18.69
N ARG A 156 4.05 37.40 -17.41
CA ARG A 156 4.34 38.33 -16.30
C ARG A 156 5.83 38.56 -16.08
N GLN A 157 6.68 37.57 -16.35
CA GLN A 157 8.13 37.73 -16.16
C GLN A 157 8.77 38.53 -17.31
N GLU A 158 8.25 38.41 -18.54
CA GLU A 158 8.72 39.16 -19.71
C GLU A 158 8.62 40.69 -19.50
N VAL A 159 7.54 41.15 -18.85
CA VAL A 159 7.31 42.58 -18.55
C VAL A 159 8.37 43.13 -17.58
N HIS A 160 8.81 42.34 -16.60
CA HIS A 160 9.85 42.77 -15.65
C HIS A 160 11.25 42.81 -16.29
N ALA A 161 11.54 41.92 -17.24
CA ALA A 161 12.79 41.94 -17.99
C ALA A 161 12.92 43.17 -18.92
N GLN A 162 11.80 43.68 -19.45
CA GLN A 162 11.80 44.84 -20.37
C GLN A 162 11.87 46.21 -19.68
N LEU A 163 11.61 46.29 -18.37
CA LEU A 163 11.63 47.53 -17.59
C LEU A 163 12.95 47.76 -16.82
N GLY A 164 13.95 46.90 -17.04
CA GLY A 164 15.23 46.89 -16.30
C GLY A 164 16.46 47.39 -17.07
N ASN A 165 16.30 47.96 -18.27
CA ASN A 165 17.39 48.51 -19.12
C ASN A 165 17.19 50.01 -19.35
#